data_AF-A0A529XDC4-F1
#
_entry.id   AF-A0A529XDC4-F1
#
_cell.length_a   1.000
_cell.length_b   1.000
_cell.length_c   1.000
_cell.angle_alpha   90.00
_cell.angle_beta   90.00
_cell.angle_gamma   90.00
#
_symmetry.space_group_name_H-M   'P 1'
#
loop_
_entity.id
_entity.type
_entity.pdbx_description
1 polymer ?
#
loop_
_entity_poly.entity_id
_entity_poly.type
_entity_poly.pdbx_seq_one_letter_code
_entity_poly.pdbx_strand_id
1 'polypeptide(L)'
;FLSFATDSFATSKNLFNITRNVTFVAIVALGMTFVIITGGIDLSVGSVLCLCSMVLAVTMHAGYSIEIGILATIVTALAIGAFNGVLIAYVGFPPFVVTLGMLSVARSLAMVASNNTVVFQFGPDHQKLLALGGGAWVFGIANPVLYMIILALITGFI
;
A
#
# COMPACT_ATOMS: atom_id res chain seq x y z
N PHE A 1 24.53 8.42 16.25
CA PHE A 1 25.03 7.45 17.24
C PHE A 1 25.16 6.05 16.62
N LEU A 2 24.07 5.39 16.21
CA LEU A 2 24.11 4.02 15.66
C LEU A 2 25.04 3.86 14.44
N SER A 3 25.15 4.87 13.56
CA SER A 3 26.07 4.85 12.42
C SER A 3 27.55 4.70 12.77
N PHE A 4 27.94 5.07 14.00
CA PHE A 4 29.33 4.98 14.48
C PHE A 4 29.52 3.88 15.53
N ALA A 5 28.42 3.37 16.10
CA ALA A 5 28.43 2.36 17.16
C ALA A 5 28.24 0.93 16.64
N THR A 6 27.86 0.75 15.38
CA THR A 6 27.57 -0.58 14.81
C THR A 6 27.96 -0.64 13.34
N ASP A 7 28.85 -1.57 13.00
CA ASP A 7 29.36 -1.75 11.63
C ASP A 7 28.27 -2.11 10.62
N SER A 8 27.17 -2.72 11.08
CA SER A 8 26.02 -3.09 10.25
C SER A 8 25.11 -1.91 9.89
N PHE A 9 25.12 -0.81 10.66
CA PHE A 9 24.14 0.27 10.52
C PHE A 9 24.39 1.13 9.28
N ALA A 10 25.63 1.58 9.08
CA ALA A 10 26.01 2.43 7.95
C ALA A 10 26.36 1.62 6.68
N THR A 11 25.72 0.46 6.47
CA THR A 11 25.95 -0.37 5.28
C THR A 11 24.97 -0.06 4.16
N SER A 12 25.39 -0.22 2.91
CA SER A 12 24.53 -0.04 1.73
C SER A 12 23.29 -0.94 1.78
N LYS A 13 23.42 -2.14 2.34
CA LYS A 13 22.31 -3.08 2.55
C LYS A 13 21.30 -2.57 3.58
N ASN A 14 21.77 -2.02 4.69
CA ASN A 14 20.89 -1.44 5.70
C ASN A 14 20.20 -0.18 5.18
N LEU A 15 20.94 0.69 4.49
CA LEU A 15 20.38 1.88 3.85
C LEU A 15 19.29 1.50 2.84
N PHE A 16 19.56 0.53 1.96
CA PHE A 16 18.60 0.00 1.01
C PHE A 16 17.30 -0.47 1.71
N ASN A 17 17.43 -1.24 2.78
CA ASN A 17 16.28 -1.74 3.52
C ASN A 17 15.49 -0.62 4.21
N ILE A 18 16.18 0.35 4.82
CA ILE A 18 15.52 1.49 5.49
C ILE A 18 14.76 2.32 4.46
N THR A 19 15.40 2.71 3.36
CA THR A 19 14.76 3.51 2.31
C THR A 19 13.57 2.76 1.72
N ARG A 20 13.70 1.45 1.47
CA ARG A 20 12.58 0.63 1.00
C ARG A 20 11.40 0.64 1.96
N ASN A 21 11.62 0.50 3.27
CA ASN A 21 10.55 0.48 4.28
C ASN A 21 9.87 1.84 4.44
N VAL A 22 10.65 2.93 4.51
CA VAL A 22 10.12 4.30 4.64
C VAL A 22 9.25 4.66 3.44
N THR A 23 9.60 4.14 2.26
CA THR A 23 8.90 4.45 1.02
C THR A 23 7.42 4.06 1.05
N PHE A 24 7.06 2.91 1.65
CA PHE A 24 5.66 2.51 1.75
C PHE A 24 4.82 3.53 2.51
N VAL A 25 5.35 4.05 3.62
CA VAL A 25 4.69 5.09 4.42
C VAL A 25 4.64 6.41 3.65
N ALA A 26 5.71 6.76 2.92
CA ALA A 26 5.75 7.98 2.11
C ALA A 26 4.70 7.97 0.98
N ILE A 27 4.53 6.86 0.26
CA ILE A 27 3.51 6.72 -0.79
C ILE A 27 2.11 6.91 -0.21
N VAL A 28 1.84 6.28 0.94
CA VAL A 28 0.56 6.44 1.64
C VAL A 28 0.36 7.90 2.06
N ALA A 29 1.40 8.56 2.58
CA ALA A 29 1.34 9.96 2.98
C ALA A 29 1.00 10.89 1.81
N LEU A 30 1.53 10.64 0.61
CA LEU A 30 1.16 11.39 -0.60
C LEU A 30 -0.33 11.27 -0.93
N GLY A 31 -0.90 10.07 -0.82
CA GLY A 31 -2.35 9.87 -0.97
C GLY A 31 -3.16 10.60 0.10
N MET A 32 -2.69 10.58 1.34
CA MET A 32 -3.33 11.25 2.48
C MET A 32 -3.33 12.77 2.36
N THR A 33 -2.39 13.36 1.61
CA THR A 33 -2.39 14.81 1.31
C THR A 33 -3.70 15.25 0.67
N PHE A 34 -4.24 14.49 -0.29
CA PHE A 34 -5.52 14.82 -0.92
C PHE A 34 -6.69 14.80 0.08
N VAL A 35 -6.70 13.79 0.96
CA VAL A 35 -7.74 13.68 2.01
C VAL A 35 -7.71 14.90 2.93
N ILE A 36 -6.51 15.31 3.36
CA ILE A 36 -6.34 16.45 4.28
C ILE A 36 -6.69 17.77 3.61
N ILE A 37 -6.30 17.98 2.35
CA ILE A 37 -6.62 19.21 1.59
C ILE A 37 -8.15 19.36 1.44
N THR A 38 -8.89 18.26 1.29
CA THR A 38 -10.36 18.29 1.28
C THR A 38 -11.01 18.51 2.66
N GLY A 39 -10.22 18.75 3.71
CA GLY A 39 -10.69 18.92 5.08
C GLY A 39 -11.11 17.63 5.78
N GLY A 40 -10.74 16.47 5.21
CA GLY A 40 -11.09 15.15 5.71
C GLY A 40 -10.02 14.53 6.61
N ILE A 41 -10.36 13.38 7.17
CA ILE A 41 -9.45 12.47 7.89
C ILE A 41 -9.75 11.06 7.40
N ASP A 42 -8.72 10.29 7.04
CA ASP A 42 -8.85 8.87 6.74
C ASP A 42 -8.05 8.00 7.71
N LEU A 43 -8.78 7.32 8.58
CA LEU A 43 -8.24 6.34 9.52
C LEU A 43 -8.15 4.94 8.90
N SER A 44 -8.87 4.67 7.81
CA SER A 44 -8.99 3.35 7.21
C SER A 44 -7.77 2.95 6.37
N VAL A 45 -6.91 3.90 6.00
CA VAL A 45 -5.83 3.72 5.02
C VAL A 45 -4.94 2.51 5.28
N GLY A 46 -4.57 2.24 6.54
CA GLY A 46 -3.79 1.07 6.91
C GLY A 46 -4.55 -0.25 6.72
N SER A 47 -5.84 -0.27 7.04
CA SER A 47 -6.69 -1.46 6.85
C SER A 47 -7.02 -1.71 5.38
N VAL A 48 -7.21 -0.65 4.60
CA VAL A 48 -7.36 -0.74 3.14
C VAL A 48 -6.08 -1.26 2.49
N LEU A 49 -4.90 -0.80 2.93
CA LEU A 49 -3.61 -1.33 2.47
C LEU A 49 -3.46 -2.83 2.78
N CYS A 50 -3.85 -3.27 3.98
CA CYS A 50 -3.88 -4.69 4.32
C CYS A 50 -4.83 -5.49 3.43
N LEU A 51 -6.06 -4.99 3.20
CA LEU A 51 -7.02 -5.62 2.32
C LEU A 51 -6.49 -5.73 0.89
N CYS A 52 -5.95 -4.65 0.34
CA CYS A 52 -5.33 -4.61 -0.98
C CYS A 52 -4.21 -5.65 -1.13
N SER A 53 -3.38 -5.79 -0.10
CA SER A 53 -2.31 -6.79 -0.04
C SER A 53 -2.86 -8.21 0.00
N MET A 54 -3.94 -8.46 0.74
CA MET A 54 -4.60 -9.76 0.78
C MET A 54 -5.31 -10.10 -0.53
N VAL A 55 -5.98 -9.14 -1.18
CA VAL A 55 -6.60 -9.36 -2.50
C VAL A 55 -5.53 -9.80 -3.50
N LEU A 56 -4.41 -9.07 -3.59
CA LEU A 56 -3.29 -9.45 -4.46
C LEU A 56 -2.79 -10.87 -4.13
N ALA A 57 -2.57 -11.15 -2.84
CA ALA A 57 -2.05 -12.43 -2.38
C ALA A 57 -2.98 -13.59 -2.73
N VAL A 58 -4.28 -13.46 -2.44
CA VAL A 58 -5.29 -14.50 -2.67
C VAL A 58 -5.50 -14.72 -4.17
N THR A 59 -5.53 -13.67 -4.98
CA THR A 59 -5.65 -13.78 -6.44
C THR A 59 -4.45 -14.53 -7.04
N MET A 60 -3.23 -14.17 -6.63
CA MET A 60 -2.03 -14.89 -7.09
C MET A 60 -1.95 -16.33 -6.55
N HIS A 61 -2.42 -16.55 -5.32
CA HIS A 61 -2.47 -17.89 -4.72
C HIS A 61 -3.45 -18.81 -5.47
N ALA A 62 -4.56 -18.26 -5.97
CA ALA A 62 -5.50 -18.96 -6.82
C ALA A 62 -4.95 -19.28 -8.23
N GLY A 63 -3.70 -18.91 -8.54
CA GLY A 63 -3.01 -19.23 -9.79
C GLY A 63 -3.17 -18.19 -10.90
N TYR A 64 -3.83 -17.06 -10.63
CA TYR A 64 -3.92 -15.96 -11.59
C TYR A 64 -2.57 -15.21 -11.71
N SER A 65 -2.38 -14.56 -12.85
CA SER A 65 -1.18 -13.77 -13.12
C SER A 65 -1.13 -12.49 -12.27
N ILE A 66 0.07 -11.95 -12.10
CA ILE A 66 0.29 -10.75 -11.30
C ILE A 66 -0.47 -9.53 -11.83
N GLU A 67 -0.66 -9.42 -13.16
CA GLU A 67 -1.39 -8.31 -13.78
C GLU A 67 -2.86 -8.31 -13.36
N ILE A 68 -3.48 -9.48 -13.29
CA ILE A 68 -4.86 -9.65 -12.81
C ILE A 68 -4.94 -9.29 -11.32
N GLY A 69 -3.95 -9.72 -10.53
CA GLY A 69 -3.85 -9.38 -9.12
C GLY A 69 -3.76 -7.87 -8.89
N ILE A 70 -2.90 -7.17 -9.64
CA ILE A 70 -2.77 -5.71 -9.57
C ILE A 70 -4.08 -5.02 -9.95
N LEU A 71 -4.73 -5.48 -11.02
CA LEU A 71 -6.00 -4.92 -11.46
C LEU A 71 -7.09 -5.09 -10.40
N ALA A 72 -7.22 -6.29 -9.81
CA ALA A 72 -8.17 -6.58 -8.74
C ALA A 72 -7.92 -5.71 -7.49
N THR A 73 -6.66 -5.50 -7.13
CA THR A 73 -6.27 -4.61 -6.04
C THR A 73 -6.63 -3.15 -6.32
N ILE A 74 -6.34 -2.63 -7.52
CA ILE A 74 -6.70 -1.26 -7.91
C ILE A 74 -8.21 -1.06 -7.86
N VAL A 75 -8.98 -2.00 -8.42
CA VAL A 75 -10.46 -1.93 -8.41
C VAL A 75 -10.99 -1.94 -6.98
N THR A 76 -10.41 -2.75 -6.09
CA THR A 76 -10.82 -2.81 -4.68
C THR A 76 -10.52 -1.49 -3.96
N ALA A 77 -9.33 -0.93 -4.13
CA ALA A 77 -8.96 0.35 -3.54
C ALA A 77 -9.86 1.50 -4.04
N LEU A 78 -10.14 1.54 -5.35
CA LEU A 78 -11.03 2.53 -5.97
C LEU A 78 -12.46 2.39 -5.47
N ALA A 79 -12.98 1.16 -5.35
CA ALA A 79 -14.32 0.92 -4.84
C ALA A 79 -14.49 1.41 -3.40
N ILE A 80 -13.51 1.15 -2.53
CA ILE A 80 -13.53 1.60 -1.13
C ILE A 80 -13.38 3.13 -1.06
N GLY A 81 -12.45 3.69 -1.83
CA GLY A 81 -12.25 5.14 -1.90
C GLY A 81 -13.50 5.87 -2.40
N ALA A 82 -14.15 5.36 -3.45
CA ALA A 82 -15.40 5.88 -3.97
C ALA A 82 -16.54 5.76 -2.95
N PHE A 83 -16.65 4.61 -2.27
CA PHE A 83 -17.66 4.42 -1.23
C PHE A 83 -17.52 5.44 -0.09
N ASN A 84 -16.31 5.59 0.46
CA ASN A 84 -16.02 6.58 1.49
C ASN A 84 -16.28 8.00 0.97
N GLY A 85 -15.79 8.32 -0.23
CA GLY A 85 -15.95 9.62 -0.86
C GLY A 85 -17.42 9.99 -1.09
N VAL A 86 -18.26 9.04 -1.53
CA VAL A 86 -19.69 9.28 -1.76
C VAL A 86 -20.42 9.58 -0.45
N LEU A 87 -20.14 8.81 0.60
CA LEU A 87 -20.75 9.02 1.92
C LEU A 87 -20.36 10.37 2.53
N ILE A 88 -19.13 10.82 2.30
CA ILE A 88 -18.63 12.09 2.84
C ILE A 88 -19.15 13.27 2.00
N ALA A 89 -18.98 13.21 0.67
CA ALA A 89 -19.25 14.35 -0.21
C ALA A 89 -20.74 14.56 -0.53
N TYR A 90 -21.53 13.48 -0.67
CA TYR A 90 -22.94 13.59 -1.08
C TYR A 90 -23.92 13.31 0.06
N VAL A 91 -23.62 12.36 0.94
CA VAL A 91 -24.49 12.04 2.08
C VAL A 91 -24.24 12.97 3.27
N GLY A 92 -23.04 13.57 3.35
CA GLY A 92 -22.69 14.54 4.39
C GLY A 92 -22.31 13.90 5.72
N PHE A 93 -21.91 12.64 5.73
CA PHE A 93 -21.42 12.02 6.97
C PHE A 93 -20.04 12.56 7.36
N PRO A 94 -19.75 12.72 8.66
CA PRO A 94 -18.43 13.14 9.12
C PRO A 94 -17.34 12.13 8.66
N PRO A 95 -16.22 12.60 8.08
CA PRO A 95 -15.19 11.74 7.50
C PRO A 95 -14.55 10.78 8.51
N PHE A 96 -14.40 11.23 9.75
CA PHE A 96 -13.91 10.40 10.85
C PHE A 96 -14.76 9.15 11.08
N VAL A 97 -16.09 9.29 11.07
CA VAL A 97 -17.03 8.18 11.34
C VAL A 97 -17.01 7.17 10.20
N VAL A 98 -17.06 7.67 8.96
CA VAL A 98 -17.04 6.82 7.76
C VAL A 98 -15.74 6.01 7.71
N THR A 99 -14.60 6.66 7.90
CA THR A 99 -13.29 6.00 7.78
C THR A 99 -12.96 5.11 8.98
N LEU A 100 -13.43 5.43 10.19
CA LEU A 100 -13.36 4.50 11.34
C LEU A 100 -14.21 3.23 11.10
N GLY A 101 -15.41 3.37 10.54
CA GLY A 101 -16.23 2.23 10.14
C GLY A 101 -15.54 1.38 9.07
N MET A 102 -15.02 2.05 8.03
CA MET A 102 -14.32 1.39 6.93
C MET A 102 -13.03 0.69 7.38
N LEU A 103 -12.34 1.20 8.40
CA LEU A 103 -11.20 0.53 9.04
C LEU A 103 -11.60 -0.88 9.47
N SER A 104 -12.73 -1.02 10.17
CA SER A 104 -13.21 -2.32 10.67
C SER A 104 -13.65 -3.23 9.52
N VAL A 105 -14.39 -2.69 8.55
CA VAL A 105 -14.88 -3.45 7.40
C VAL A 105 -13.72 -3.97 6.55
N ALA A 106 -12.75 -3.10 6.20
CA ALA A 106 -11.60 -3.48 5.37
C ALA A 106 -10.75 -4.55 6.08
N ARG A 107 -10.55 -4.42 7.39
CA ARG A 107 -9.83 -5.40 8.19
C ARG A 107 -10.56 -6.75 8.22
N SER A 108 -11.87 -6.76 8.45
CA SER A 108 -12.67 -7.99 8.44
C SER A 108 -12.69 -8.65 7.07
N LEU A 109 -12.84 -7.88 5.99
CA LEU A 109 -12.75 -8.39 4.62
C LEU A 109 -11.39 -9.01 4.33
N ALA A 110 -10.29 -8.42 4.81
CA ALA A 110 -8.96 -8.97 4.63
C ALA A 110 -8.82 -10.34 5.31
N MET A 111 -9.37 -10.48 6.52
CA MET A 111 -9.37 -11.74 7.28
C MET A 111 -10.23 -12.81 6.61
N VAL A 112 -11.40 -12.44 6.09
CA VAL A 112 -12.28 -13.37 5.36
C VAL A 112 -11.63 -13.80 4.05
N ALA A 113 -11.05 -12.86 3.30
CA ALA A 113 -10.38 -13.14 2.03
C ALA A 113 -9.20 -14.10 2.20
N SER A 114 -8.43 -13.96 3.27
CA SER A 114 -7.30 -14.86 3.57
C SER A 114 -7.71 -16.15 4.29
N ASN A 115 -9.02 -16.37 4.51
CA ASN A 115 -9.55 -17.46 5.33
C ASN A 115 -8.88 -17.54 6.70
N ASN A 116 -8.56 -16.38 7.28
CA ASN A 116 -7.84 -16.20 8.54
C ASN A 116 -6.45 -16.87 8.57
N THR A 117 -5.85 -17.06 7.40
CA THR A 117 -4.50 -17.62 7.22
C THR A 117 -3.55 -16.59 6.60
N VAL A 118 -2.27 -16.92 6.65
CA VAL A 118 -1.18 -16.16 6.04
C VAL A 118 -0.83 -16.78 4.69
N VAL A 119 -0.93 -15.98 3.62
CA VAL A 119 -0.65 -16.44 2.26
C VAL A 119 0.83 -16.20 1.95
N PHE A 120 1.60 -17.27 1.75
CA PHE A 120 3.03 -17.20 1.42
C PHE A 120 3.38 -17.74 0.02
N GLN A 121 2.43 -18.40 -0.66
CA GLN A 121 2.63 -18.99 -1.98
C GLN A 121 1.91 -18.15 -3.05
N PHE A 122 2.68 -17.48 -3.90
CA PHE A 122 2.17 -16.49 -4.85
C PHE A 122 2.28 -16.97 -6.31
N GLY A 123 1.82 -18.20 -6.57
CA GLY A 123 1.70 -18.73 -7.94
C GLY A 123 3.00 -18.71 -8.77
N PRO A 124 2.88 -18.79 -10.11
CA PRO A 124 4.04 -18.82 -11.02
C PRO A 124 4.79 -17.47 -11.11
N ASP A 125 4.09 -16.35 -10.87
CA ASP A 125 4.66 -15.00 -10.99
C ASP A 125 5.28 -14.46 -9.69
N HIS A 126 5.53 -15.33 -8.69
CA HIS A 126 6.14 -14.94 -7.42
C HIS A 126 7.45 -14.13 -7.57
N GLN A 127 8.30 -14.51 -8.52
CA GLN A 127 9.56 -13.80 -8.78
C GLN A 127 9.33 -12.38 -9.32
N LYS A 128 8.30 -12.18 -10.17
CA LYS A 128 7.94 -10.86 -10.67
C LYS A 128 7.44 -9.95 -9.54
N LEU A 129 6.64 -10.50 -8.62
CA LEU A 129 6.19 -9.78 -7.42
C LEU A 129 7.39 -9.31 -6.56
N LEU A 130 8.34 -10.22 -6.31
CA LEU A 130 9.56 -9.89 -5.57
C LEU A 130 10.43 -8.88 -6.32
N ALA A 131 10.52 -8.96 -7.65
CA ALA A 131 11.25 -7.98 -8.45
C ALA A 131 10.60 -6.59 -8.38
N LEU A 132 9.27 -6.50 -8.42
CA LEU A 132 8.53 -5.24 -8.33
C LEU A 132 8.68 -4.57 -6.95
N GLY A 133 8.46 -5.32 -5.87
CA GLY A 133 8.44 -4.77 -4.51
C GLY A 133 9.79 -4.77 -3.79
N GLY A 134 10.67 -5.72 -4.12
CA GLY A 134 11.94 -5.95 -3.43
C GLY A 134 13.19 -5.77 -4.30
N GLY A 135 13.03 -5.63 -5.61
CA GLY A 135 14.12 -5.48 -6.57
C GLY A 135 14.78 -4.10 -6.56
N ALA A 136 15.90 -4.02 -7.29
CA ALA A 136 16.69 -2.81 -7.48
C ALA A 136 17.14 -2.71 -8.94
N TRP A 137 16.27 -2.21 -9.81
CA TRP A 137 16.51 -2.16 -11.25
C TRP A 137 17.44 -1.01 -11.65
N VAL A 138 17.46 0.08 -10.89
CA VAL A 138 18.17 1.32 -11.24
C VAL A 138 19.19 1.65 -10.16
N PHE A 139 20.47 1.61 -10.50
CA PHE A 139 21.60 2.06 -9.65
C PHE A 139 21.59 1.54 -8.20
N GLY A 140 21.02 0.36 -7.93
CA GLY A 140 20.91 -0.20 -6.58
C GLY A 140 19.87 0.47 -5.69
N ILE A 141 19.02 1.35 -6.24
CA ILE A 141 17.90 1.98 -5.54
C ILE A 141 16.74 0.99 -5.49
N ALA A 142 16.07 0.89 -4.34
CA ALA A 142 14.90 0.04 -4.20
C ALA A 142 13.78 0.52 -5.12
N ASN A 143 13.21 -0.39 -5.92
CA ASN A 143 12.15 -0.06 -6.88
C ASN A 143 10.97 0.73 -6.28
N PRO A 144 10.51 0.47 -5.03
CA PRO A 144 9.50 1.30 -4.39
C PRO A 144 9.83 2.79 -4.36
N VAL A 145 11.11 3.16 -4.20
CA VAL A 145 11.57 4.56 -4.16
C VAL A 145 11.29 5.26 -5.48
N LEU A 146 11.47 4.55 -6.60
CA LEU A 146 11.17 5.08 -7.92
C LEU A 146 9.68 5.35 -8.07
N TYR A 147 8.82 4.42 -7.64
CA TYR A 147 7.38 4.64 -7.66
C TYR A 147 6.97 5.82 -6.79
N MET A 148 7.58 5.98 -5.61
CA MET A 148 7.34 7.13 -4.75
C MET A 148 7.74 8.45 -5.39
N ILE A 149 8.91 8.53 -6.03
CA ILE A 149 9.34 9.74 -6.74
C ILE A 149 8.39 10.05 -7.89
N ILE A 150 8.01 9.06 -8.69
CA ILE A 150 7.06 9.24 -9.79
C ILE A 150 5.71 9.75 -9.26
N LEU A 151 5.18 9.13 -8.21
CA LEU A 151 3.93 9.56 -7.59
C LEU A 151 4.06 10.98 -7.01
N ALA A 152 5.14 11.29 -6.29
CA ALA A 152 5.40 12.60 -5.73
C ALA A 152 5.47 13.68 -6.81
N LEU A 153 6.08 13.38 -7.97
CA LEU A 153 6.10 14.30 -9.12
C LEU A 153 4.70 14.47 -9.71
N ILE A 154 3.90 13.42 -9.83
CA ILE A 154 2.54 13.52 -10.36
C ILE A 154 1.64 14.33 -9.41
N THR A 155 1.74 14.07 -8.10
CA THR A 155 0.83 14.65 -7.09
C THR A 155 1.31 15.99 -6.56
N GLY A 156 2.61 16.30 -6.65
CA GLY A 156 3.21 17.49 -6.05
C GLY A 156 2.92 18.81 -6.78
N PHE A 157 2.28 18.76 -7.96
CA PHE A 157 1.85 19.95 -8.71
C PHE A 157 0.37 20.33 -8.45
N ILE A 158 -0.31 19.60 -7.57
CA ILE A 158 -1.71 19.83 -7.16
C ILE A 158 -1.72 20.50 -5.78
#